data_AF-A0A7R9N0M3-F1
#
_entry.id   AF-A0A7R9N0M3-F1
#
_cell.length_a   1.000
_cell.length_b   1.000
_cell.length_c   1.000
_cell.angle_alpha   90.00
_cell.angle_beta   90.00
_cell.angle_gamma   90.00
#
_symmetry.space_group_name_H-M   'P 1'
#
loop_
_entity.id
_entity.type
_entity.pdbx_description
1 polymer ?
#
loop_
_entity_poly.entity_id
_entity_poly.type
_entity_poly.pdbx_seq_one_letter_code
_entity_poly.pdbx_strand_id
1 'polypeptide(L)'
;MTPEEIAQCAALAMALEVSATPKPGNIDREHNYPETRYEHFLASAIATYPFFAEAARRRRSFGDLLYSAVIESKKWQHGGNTHFGALVLLLPLAMAEGETAEAHEIVKDTTTKDAIRFYQAFKEADVNVPRVERLSLESESSIREIREEGKTLYQLMVIAETYDEIAREWTQGFPLTREAHKLLVNHTEEEGADINEAIVQTYLEILTMEPDTFIQTKHNRRTAIETSQQAAEIIDQIEREGYRSTLPEIKRFDDQLLSKRINPGSTADIIIAGIFLLLLGGYRY
;
A
#
# COMPACT_ATOMS: atom_id res chain seq x y z
N MET A 1 -21.43 -3.81 -5.47
CA MET A 1 -21.63 -3.59 -4.02
C MET A 1 -22.15 -2.18 -3.80
N THR A 2 -22.77 -1.87 -2.67
CA THR A 2 -23.09 -0.47 -2.30
C THR A 2 -21.79 0.31 -2.02
N PRO A 3 -21.78 1.65 -2.15
CA PRO A 3 -20.61 2.46 -1.80
C PRO A 3 -20.10 2.23 -0.36
N GLU A 4 -21.01 1.98 0.57
CA GLU A 4 -20.71 1.65 1.96
C GLU A 4 -20.01 0.29 2.08
N GLU A 5 -20.50 -0.75 1.39
CA GLU A 5 -19.85 -2.07 1.37
C GLU A 5 -18.45 -2.03 0.76
N ILE A 6 -18.25 -1.23 -0.31
CA ILE A 6 -16.93 -1.00 -0.90
C ILE A 6 -16.00 -0.35 0.13
N ALA A 7 -16.49 0.68 0.83
CA ALA A 7 -15.73 1.33 1.89
C ALA A 7 -15.40 0.40 3.06
N GLN A 8 -16.32 -0.51 3.42
CA GLN A 8 -16.07 -1.53 4.44
C GLN A 8 -14.96 -2.48 4.00
N CYS A 9 -14.96 -2.91 2.73
CA CYS A 9 -13.89 -3.75 2.17
C CYS A 9 -12.54 -3.03 2.23
N ALA A 10 -12.48 -1.74 1.87
CA ALA A 10 -11.25 -0.96 1.90
C ALA A 10 -10.70 -0.80 3.33
N ALA A 11 -11.54 -0.40 4.29
CA ALA A 11 -11.13 -0.27 5.68
C ALA A 11 -10.73 -1.61 6.31
N LEU A 12 -11.46 -2.69 5.99
CA LEU A 12 -11.14 -4.03 6.45
C LEU A 12 -9.83 -4.55 5.84
N ALA A 13 -9.55 -4.25 4.58
CA ALA A 13 -8.28 -4.63 3.94
C ALA A 13 -7.09 -3.99 4.64
N MET A 14 -7.17 -2.69 4.94
CA MET A 14 -6.16 -1.96 5.72
C MET A 14 -5.98 -2.55 7.13
N ALA A 15 -7.08 -2.88 7.81
CA ALA A 15 -7.03 -3.47 9.15
C ALA A 15 -6.47 -4.90 9.14
N LEU A 16 -6.82 -5.71 8.15
CA LEU A 16 -6.33 -7.09 7.99
C LEU A 16 -4.83 -7.12 7.71
N GLU A 17 -4.33 -6.24 6.83
CA GLU A 17 -2.91 -6.19 6.51
C GLU A 17 -2.08 -5.87 7.76
N VAL A 18 -2.40 -4.79 8.49
CA VAL A 18 -1.65 -4.47 9.71
C VAL A 18 -1.88 -5.50 10.83
N SER A 19 -2.95 -6.28 10.76
CA SER A 19 -3.17 -7.39 11.69
C SER A 19 -2.35 -8.62 11.34
N ALA A 20 -1.87 -8.79 10.11
CA ALA A 20 -1.17 -10.01 9.71
C ALA A 20 0.19 -10.12 10.41
N THR A 21 0.48 -11.26 11.05
CA THR A 21 1.69 -11.48 11.84
C THR A 21 2.21 -12.92 11.73
N PRO A 22 3.53 -13.16 11.72
CA PRO A 22 4.61 -12.17 11.60
C PRO A 22 4.67 -11.59 10.19
N LYS A 23 4.80 -10.26 10.07
CA LYS A 23 4.95 -9.58 8.77
C LYS A 23 6.32 -8.91 8.68
N PRO A 24 7.31 -9.58 8.07
CA PRO A 24 8.72 -9.22 8.20
C PRO A 24 9.03 -7.74 7.99
N GLY A 25 9.46 -7.07 9.07
CA GLY A 25 9.97 -5.70 9.09
C GLY A 25 8.92 -4.60 9.25
N ASN A 26 7.63 -4.90 9.07
CA ASN A 26 6.55 -3.92 9.19
C ASN A 26 5.96 -3.90 10.60
N ILE A 27 5.16 -2.88 10.88
CA ILE A 27 4.27 -2.89 12.04
C ILE A 27 3.21 -3.97 11.82
N ASP A 28 2.95 -4.74 12.87
CA ASP A 28 1.88 -5.72 12.94
C ASP A 28 1.27 -5.76 14.36
N ARG A 29 0.41 -6.74 14.66
CA ARG A 29 -0.22 -6.86 15.99
C ARG A 29 0.74 -7.17 17.14
N GLU A 30 1.94 -7.70 16.86
CA GLU A 30 2.95 -8.05 17.87
C GLU A 30 4.09 -7.03 17.93
N HIS A 31 4.29 -6.22 16.88
CA HIS A 31 5.43 -5.34 16.72
C HIS A 31 5.07 -3.87 16.48
N ASN A 32 5.72 -2.98 17.25
CA ASN A 32 5.58 -1.54 17.16
C ASN A 32 6.94 -0.86 16.96
N TYR A 33 6.95 0.30 16.30
CA TYR A 33 8.06 1.25 16.39
C TYR A 33 7.79 2.28 17.51
N PRO A 34 8.83 2.98 18.03
CA PRO A 34 8.63 3.95 19.12
C PRO A 34 7.59 5.03 18.80
N GLU A 35 7.60 5.54 17.58
CA GLU A 35 6.71 6.63 17.13
C GLU A 35 5.41 6.12 16.50
N THR A 36 5.43 4.90 15.96
CA THR A 36 4.33 4.37 15.14
C THR A 36 3.94 2.97 15.62
N ARG A 37 2.65 2.79 15.90
CA ARG A 37 2.10 1.59 16.54
C ARG A 37 0.94 1.01 15.75
N TYR A 38 0.63 -0.25 15.99
CA TYR A 38 -0.51 -0.97 15.44
C TYR A 38 -1.84 -0.18 15.58
N GLU A 39 -2.09 0.43 16.74
CA GLU A 39 -3.32 1.18 16.98
C GLU A 39 -3.45 2.44 16.10
N HIS A 40 -2.32 3.03 15.67
CA HIS A 40 -2.34 4.16 14.74
C HIS A 40 -2.85 3.73 13.36
N PHE A 41 -2.48 2.51 12.91
CA PHE A 41 -2.99 1.96 11.66
C PHE A 41 -4.48 1.65 11.77
N LEU A 42 -4.94 1.03 12.86
CA LEU A 42 -6.38 0.78 13.07
C LEU A 42 -7.20 2.08 13.08
N ALA A 43 -6.73 3.11 13.79
CA ALA A 43 -7.37 4.42 13.80
C ALA A 43 -7.42 5.03 12.40
N SER A 44 -6.32 4.93 11.64
CA SER A 44 -6.22 5.40 10.25
C SER A 44 -7.20 4.67 9.32
N ALA A 45 -7.31 3.33 9.41
CA ALA A 45 -8.24 2.54 8.60
C ALA A 45 -9.71 2.90 8.84
N ILE A 46 -10.10 3.11 10.10
CA ILE A 46 -11.47 3.52 10.45
C ILE A 46 -11.73 4.97 10.01
N ALA A 47 -10.77 5.88 10.22
CA ALA A 47 -10.92 7.29 9.89
C ALA A 47 -11.09 7.54 8.39
N THR A 48 -10.48 6.72 7.53
CA THR A 48 -10.53 6.92 6.07
C THR A 48 -11.77 6.32 5.40
N TYR A 49 -12.55 5.50 6.12
CA TYR A 49 -13.78 4.87 5.64
C TYR A 49 -14.72 5.81 4.84
N PRO A 50 -15.08 7.02 5.33
CA PRO A 50 -16.02 7.89 4.61
C PRO A 50 -15.55 8.28 3.21
N PHE A 51 -14.23 8.40 3.00
CA PHE A 51 -13.66 8.82 1.73
C PHE A 51 -13.67 7.70 0.68
N PHE A 52 -13.57 6.43 1.09
CA PHE A 52 -13.80 5.32 0.18
C PHE A 52 -15.26 5.24 -0.27
N ALA A 53 -16.21 5.53 0.62
CA ALA A 53 -17.62 5.59 0.25
C ALA A 53 -17.89 6.77 -0.70
N GLU A 54 -17.23 7.91 -0.51
CA GLU A 54 -17.31 9.04 -1.45
C GLU A 54 -16.66 8.72 -2.80
N ALA A 55 -15.53 8.00 -2.79
CA ALA A 55 -14.83 7.52 -3.98
C ALA A 55 -15.73 6.62 -4.83
N ALA A 56 -16.35 5.60 -4.22
CA ALA A 56 -17.28 4.71 -4.89
C ALA A 56 -18.53 5.43 -5.46
N ARG A 57 -18.92 6.58 -4.89
CA ARG A 57 -20.00 7.42 -5.46
C ARG A 57 -19.53 8.35 -6.60
N ARG A 58 -18.22 8.43 -6.86
CA ARG A 58 -17.58 9.30 -7.86
C ARG A 58 -17.99 10.77 -7.77
N ARG A 59 -18.13 11.30 -6.55
CA ARG A 59 -18.60 12.69 -6.31
C ARG A 59 -17.49 13.72 -6.22
N ARG A 60 -16.24 13.29 -6.07
CA ARG A 60 -15.07 14.14 -5.85
C ARG A 60 -13.91 13.61 -6.68
N SER A 61 -12.97 14.50 -7.01
CA SER A 61 -11.75 14.09 -7.70
C SER A 61 -10.84 13.29 -6.78
N PHE A 62 -9.96 12.47 -7.36
CA PHE A 62 -8.98 11.66 -6.62
C PHE A 62 -8.17 12.52 -5.64
N GLY A 63 -7.61 13.64 -6.09
CA GLY A 63 -6.73 14.45 -5.25
C GLY A 63 -7.45 15.07 -4.06
N ASP A 64 -8.69 15.55 -4.26
CA ASP A 64 -9.49 16.08 -3.16
C ASP A 64 -9.83 14.97 -2.14
N LEU A 65 -10.10 13.74 -2.58
CA LEU A 65 -10.36 12.59 -1.70
C LEU A 65 -9.10 12.20 -0.91
N LEU A 66 -7.96 12.04 -1.57
CA LEU A 66 -6.68 11.70 -0.94
C LEU A 66 -6.31 12.72 0.13
N TYR A 67 -6.36 14.02 -0.21
CA TYR A 67 -6.06 15.09 0.74
C TYR A 67 -6.95 15.02 1.98
N SER A 68 -8.25 14.85 1.81
CA SER A 68 -9.16 14.76 2.96
C SER A 68 -8.96 13.49 3.78
N ALA A 69 -8.69 12.35 3.15
CA ALA A 69 -8.42 11.09 3.84
C ALA A 69 -7.14 11.18 4.71
N VAL A 70 -6.07 11.78 4.18
CA VAL A 70 -4.83 12.01 4.94
C VAL A 70 -5.07 12.94 6.13
N ILE A 71 -5.75 14.07 5.92
CA ILE A 71 -6.07 15.00 7.00
C ILE A 71 -6.92 14.34 8.07
N GLU A 72 -7.92 13.55 7.69
CA GLU A 72 -8.77 12.86 8.65
C GLU A 72 -7.99 11.81 9.43
N SER A 73 -7.20 10.97 8.76
CA SER A 73 -6.31 10.00 9.45
C SER A 73 -5.47 10.69 10.53
N LYS A 74 -4.80 11.80 10.20
CA LYS A 74 -3.98 12.57 11.17
C LYS A 74 -4.74 13.15 12.36
N LYS A 75 -6.06 13.36 12.26
CA LYS A 75 -6.85 13.82 13.42
C LYS A 75 -7.03 12.72 14.46
N TRP A 76 -7.04 11.46 14.02
CA TRP A 76 -7.33 10.30 14.85
C TRP A 76 -6.09 9.56 15.34
N GLN A 77 -4.91 9.84 14.77
CA GLN A 77 -3.63 9.26 15.17
C GLN A 77 -2.46 10.22 14.94
N HIS A 78 -1.35 10.00 15.66
CA HIS A 78 -0.15 10.84 15.61
C HIS A 78 1.14 10.04 15.31
N GLY A 79 1.02 8.85 14.74
CA GLY A 79 2.12 7.95 14.39
C GLY A 79 2.80 8.22 13.05
N GLY A 80 2.56 9.37 12.42
CA GLY A 80 3.11 9.70 11.10
C GLY A 80 2.41 8.95 9.96
N ASN A 81 3.18 8.54 8.94
CA ASN A 81 2.64 7.79 7.80
C ASN A 81 2.19 6.39 8.21
N THR A 82 0.90 6.12 8.01
CA THR A 82 0.30 4.80 8.21
C THR A 82 -0.10 4.16 6.88
N HIS A 83 -0.86 4.87 6.06
CA HIS A 83 -1.50 4.28 4.86
C HIS A 83 -1.45 5.19 3.63
N PHE A 84 -0.46 6.08 3.49
CA PHE A 84 -0.46 7.01 2.36
C PHE A 84 -0.41 6.27 1.01
N GLY A 85 0.50 5.31 0.82
CA GLY A 85 0.59 4.54 -0.43
C GLY A 85 -0.66 3.69 -0.67
N ALA A 86 -1.18 3.02 0.37
CA ALA A 86 -2.44 2.29 0.30
C ALA A 86 -3.61 3.19 -0.13
N LEU A 87 -3.72 4.43 0.37
CA LEU A 87 -4.76 5.36 -0.08
C LEU A 87 -4.62 5.73 -1.57
N VAL A 88 -3.38 5.87 -2.05
CA VAL A 88 -3.09 6.15 -3.47
C VAL A 88 -3.53 4.98 -4.36
N LEU A 89 -3.38 3.73 -3.91
CA LEU A 89 -3.87 2.55 -4.63
C LEU A 89 -5.38 2.35 -4.49
N LEU A 90 -5.91 2.41 -3.27
CA LEU A 90 -7.29 2.02 -2.98
C LEU A 90 -8.33 3.03 -3.47
N LEU A 91 -8.06 4.34 -3.47
CA LEU A 91 -9.05 5.33 -3.90
C LEU A 91 -9.49 5.14 -5.37
N PRO A 92 -8.59 5.04 -6.37
CA PRO A 92 -9.01 4.79 -7.75
C PRO A 92 -9.64 3.40 -7.91
N LEU A 93 -9.17 2.38 -7.19
CA LEU A 93 -9.82 1.06 -7.20
C LEU A 93 -11.24 1.12 -6.63
N ALA A 94 -11.48 1.87 -5.55
CA ALA A 94 -12.81 2.08 -4.99
C ALA A 94 -13.71 2.88 -5.93
N MET A 95 -13.18 3.88 -6.64
CA MET A 95 -13.92 4.59 -7.69
C MET A 95 -14.33 3.62 -8.82
N ALA A 96 -13.48 2.67 -9.16
CA ALA A 96 -13.68 1.66 -10.19
C ALA A 96 -14.38 0.37 -9.71
N GLU A 97 -14.89 0.34 -8.48
CA GLU A 97 -15.50 -0.86 -7.87
C GLU A 97 -14.60 -2.12 -7.93
N GLY A 98 -13.28 -1.94 -7.91
CA GLY A 98 -12.27 -3.01 -7.97
C GLY A 98 -11.77 -3.34 -9.38
N GLU A 99 -12.38 -2.81 -10.43
CA GLU A 99 -11.98 -3.10 -11.81
C GLU A 99 -10.67 -2.38 -12.19
N THR A 100 -9.55 -3.09 -12.20
CA THR A 100 -8.22 -2.47 -12.39
C THR A 100 -8.07 -1.74 -13.73
N ALA A 101 -8.77 -2.20 -14.78
CA ALA A 101 -8.75 -1.54 -16.08
C ALA A 101 -9.46 -0.17 -16.03
N GLU A 102 -10.61 -0.09 -15.35
CA GLU A 102 -11.31 1.18 -15.17
C GLU A 102 -10.56 2.09 -14.20
N ALA A 103 -9.96 1.55 -13.13
CA ALA A 103 -9.09 2.30 -12.24
C ALA A 103 -7.91 2.92 -13.00
N HIS A 104 -7.34 2.20 -13.99
CA HIS A 104 -6.26 2.72 -14.83
C HIS A 104 -6.71 3.92 -15.67
N GLU A 105 -7.91 3.87 -16.27
CA GLU A 105 -8.46 5.01 -17.01
C GLU A 105 -8.75 6.19 -16.07
N ILE A 106 -9.29 5.95 -14.87
CA ILE A 106 -9.52 6.99 -13.86
C ILE A 106 -8.22 7.72 -13.49
N VAL A 107 -7.11 6.99 -13.29
CA VAL A 107 -5.84 7.63 -12.92
C VAL A 107 -5.22 8.40 -14.09
N LYS A 108 -5.38 7.95 -15.34
CA LYS A 108 -4.95 8.68 -16.54
C LYS A 108 -5.65 10.01 -16.70
N ASP A 109 -6.92 10.08 -16.30
CA ASP A 109 -7.76 11.28 -16.38
C ASP A 109 -7.53 12.27 -15.21
N THR A 110 -6.59 12.00 -14.32
CA THR A 110 -6.22 12.93 -13.25
C THR A 110 -5.73 14.27 -13.81
N THR A 111 -5.92 15.33 -13.02
CA THR A 111 -5.67 16.71 -13.46
C THR A 111 -4.49 17.35 -12.74
N THR A 112 -4.11 18.55 -13.16
CA THR A 112 -3.16 19.41 -12.41
C THR A 112 -3.67 19.75 -11.01
N LYS A 113 -5.00 19.85 -10.83
CA LYS A 113 -5.57 20.07 -9.49
C LYS A 113 -5.34 18.86 -8.60
N ASP A 114 -5.49 17.65 -9.15
CA ASP A 114 -5.20 16.42 -8.42
C ASP A 114 -3.72 16.32 -8.05
N ALA A 115 -2.82 16.73 -8.95
CA ALA A 115 -1.39 16.81 -8.65
C ALA A 115 -1.09 17.76 -7.48
N ILE A 116 -1.66 18.98 -7.49
CA ILE A 116 -1.46 19.95 -6.41
C ILE A 116 -2.01 19.38 -5.08
N ARG A 117 -3.19 18.75 -5.10
CA ARG A 117 -3.77 18.12 -3.92
C ARG A 117 -2.95 16.94 -3.40
N PHE A 118 -2.37 16.14 -4.29
CA PHE A 118 -1.45 15.06 -3.93
C PHE A 118 -0.23 15.61 -3.19
N TYR A 119 0.42 16.66 -3.70
CA TYR A 119 1.57 17.29 -3.02
C TYR A 119 1.18 17.89 -1.66
N GLN A 120 -0.01 18.49 -1.56
CA GLN A 120 -0.54 18.96 -0.28
C GLN A 120 -0.80 17.81 0.70
N ALA A 121 -1.35 16.68 0.23
CA ALA A 121 -1.60 15.52 1.06
C ALA A 121 -0.28 14.91 1.55
N PHE A 122 0.70 14.82 0.64
CA PHE A 122 2.04 14.33 0.93
C PHE A 122 2.71 15.13 2.05
N LYS A 123 2.69 16.47 1.97
CA LYS A 123 3.25 17.37 2.99
C LYS A 123 2.63 17.13 4.38
N GLU A 124 1.37 16.70 4.41
CA GLU A 124 0.70 16.39 5.66
C GLU A 124 1.07 15.00 6.18
N ALA A 125 1.22 14.00 5.31
CA ALA A 125 1.32 12.59 5.68
C ALA A 125 2.64 12.14 6.35
N ASP A 126 3.64 13.01 6.49
CA ASP A 126 4.96 12.69 7.07
C ASP A 126 5.61 11.45 6.42
N VAL A 127 5.58 11.42 5.08
CA VAL A 127 6.04 10.29 4.25
C VAL A 127 7.50 10.47 3.88
N ASN A 128 8.28 9.38 3.93
CA ASN A 128 9.65 9.37 3.43
C ASN A 128 9.67 9.29 1.90
N VAL A 129 10.46 10.13 1.24
CA VAL A 129 10.60 10.12 -0.23
C VAL A 129 12.04 10.10 -0.69
N PRO A 130 12.30 9.51 -1.88
CA PRO A 130 13.60 9.63 -2.51
C PRO A 130 13.88 11.10 -2.83
N ARG A 131 15.13 11.53 -2.62
CA ARG A 131 15.54 12.87 -3.00
C ARG A 131 15.62 12.97 -4.52
N VAL A 132 14.73 13.79 -5.09
CA VAL A 132 14.73 14.11 -6.52
C VAL A 132 15.05 15.60 -6.71
N GLU A 133 15.83 15.93 -7.74
CA GLU A 133 16.32 17.31 -7.97
C GLU A 133 15.22 18.27 -8.43
N ARG A 134 14.20 17.74 -9.11
CA ARG A 134 13.11 18.51 -9.72
C ARG A 134 11.77 17.89 -9.33
N LEU A 135 10.76 18.73 -9.10
CA LEU A 135 9.42 18.30 -8.65
C LEU A 135 9.44 17.49 -7.34
N SER A 136 10.41 17.75 -6.45
CA SER A 136 10.45 17.14 -5.12
C SER A 136 9.13 17.37 -4.37
N LEU A 137 8.62 16.30 -3.77
CA LEU A 137 7.42 16.30 -2.93
C LEU A 137 7.58 17.14 -1.66
N GLU A 138 8.82 17.47 -1.28
CA GLU A 138 9.14 18.32 -0.12
C GLU A 138 9.18 19.82 -0.47
N SER A 139 9.19 20.19 -1.76
CA SER A 139 9.40 21.58 -2.17
C SER A 139 8.11 22.33 -2.54
N GLU A 140 7.89 23.48 -1.91
CA GLU A 140 6.85 24.44 -2.27
C GLU A 140 7.00 24.99 -3.70
N SER A 141 8.23 25.01 -4.25
CA SER A 141 8.46 25.42 -5.63
C SER A 141 7.85 24.43 -6.62
N SER A 142 7.78 23.14 -6.27
CA SER A 142 7.20 22.10 -7.11
C SER A 142 5.71 22.36 -7.40
N ILE A 143 4.95 22.85 -6.41
CA ILE A 143 3.53 23.21 -6.61
C ILE A 143 3.39 24.35 -7.62
N ARG A 144 4.30 25.33 -7.60
CA ARG A 144 4.29 26.43 -8.58
C ARG A 144 4.62 25.92 -9.97
N GLU A 145 5.68 25.12 -10.08
CA GLU A 145 6.11 24.52 -11.35
C GLU A 145 5.03 23.63 -11.97
N ILE A 146 4.39 22.76 -11.18
CA ILE A 146 3.26 21.92 -11.61
C ILE A 146 2.13 22.77 -12.19
N ARG A 147 1.82 23.90 -11.53
CA ARG A 147 0.76 24.81 -11.98
C ARG A 147 1.15 25.55 -13.26
N GLU A 148 2.38 26.03 -13.36
CA GLU A 148 2.89 26.78 -14.52
C GLU A 148 3.01 25.89 -15.76
N GLU A 149 3.47 24.64 -15.59
CA GLU A 149 3.62 23.69 -16.67
C GLU A 149 2.35 22.86 -16.96
N GLY A 150 1.32 23.00 -16.13
CA GLY A 150 0.05 22.27 -16.28
C GLY A 150 0.20 20.74 -16.18
N LYS A 151 1.16 20.24 -15.39
CA LYS A 151 1.39 18.79 -15.26
C LYS A 151 0.22 18.11 -14.54
N THR A 152 -0.27 16.99 -15.07
CA THR A 152 -1.27 16.16 -14.39
C THR A 152 -0.62 15.22 -13.38
N LEU A 153 -1.41 14.67 -12.45
CA LEU A 153 -0.87 13.71 -11.48
C LEU A 153 -0.35 12.45 -12.18
N TYR A 154 -1.07 11.93 -13.19
CA TYR A 154 -0.60 10.79 -13.98
C TYR A 154 0.77 11.04 -14.61
N GLN A 155 1.00 12.23 -15.19
CA GLN A 155 2.30 12.58 -15.77
C GLN A 155 3.42 12.59 -14.72
N LEU A 156 3.12 12.99 -13.48
CA LEU A 156 4.08 12.93 -12.37
C LEU A 156 4.35 11.48 -11.96
N MET A 157 3.34 10.60 -11.94
CA MET A 157 3.54 9.17 -11.70
C MET A 157 4.39 8.52 -12.79
N VAL A 158 4.21 8.89 -14.07
CA VAL A 158 5.08 8.42 -15.17
C VAL A 158 6.54 8.84 -14.97
N ILE A 159 6.80 10.03 -14.42
CA ILE A 159 8.17 10.45 -14.10
C ILE A 159 8.75 9.60 -12.95
N ALA A 160 7.91 9.19 -11.99
CA ALA A 160 8.32 8.46 -10.79
C ALA A 160 8.40 6.93 -10.98
N GLU A 161 7.74 6.37 -12.00
CA GLU A 161 7.51 4.92 -12.12
C GLU A 161 8.78 4.09 -12.01
N THR A 162 9.94 4.59 -12.46
CA THR A 162 11.19 3.79 -12.44
C THR A 162 11.77 3.59 -11.04
N TYR A 163 11.42 4.42 -10.07
CA TYR A 163 11.95 4.39 -8.70
C TYR A 163 10.88 4.38 -7.60
N ASP A 164 9.59 4.40 -7.97
CA ASP A 164 8.46 4.31 -7.06
C ASP A 164 7.46 3.24 -7.54
N GLU A 165 7.24 2.23 -6.70
CA GLU A 165 6.41 1.07 -7.02
C GLU A 165 4.92 1.41 -7.11
N ILE A 166 4.44 2.35 -6.29
CA ILE A 166 3.04 2.80 -6.30
C ILE A 166 2.75 3.60 -7.58
N ALA A 167 3.72 4.41 -8.02
CA ALA A 167 3.66 5.07 -9.32
C ALA A 167 3.65 4.06 -10.47
N ARG A 168 4.48 3.00 -10.40
CA ARG A 168 4.50 1.92 -11.39
C ARG A 168 3.17 1.17 -11.47
N GLU A 169 2.55 0.88 -10.32
CA GLU A 169 1.20 0.30 -10.27
C GLU A 169 0.21 1.18 -11.04
N TRP A 170 0.19 2.49 -10.81
CA TRP A 170 -0.68 3.39 -11.56
C TRP A 170 -0.41 3.40 -13.07
N THR A 171 0.86 3.50 -13.48
CA THR A 171 1.20 3.68 -14.89
C THR A 171 1.03 2.41 -15.71
N GLN A 172 1.21 1.24 -15.08
CA GLN A 172 1.08 -0.07 -15.71
C GLN A 172 -0.28 -0.75 -15.46
N GLY A 173 -1.19 -0.06 -14.77
CA GLY A 173 -2.56 -0.52 -14.55
C GLY A 173 -2.67 -1.65 -13.52
N PHE A 174 -1.99 -1.53 -12.40
CA PHE A 174 -2.07 -2.36 -11.18
C PHE A 174 -1.62 -3.83 -11.32
N PRO A 175 -0.46 -4.14 -11.95
CA PRO A 175 0.01 -5.52 -12.12
C PRO A 175 0.26 -6.28 -10.80
N LEU A 176 0.98 -5.71 -9.84
CA LEU A 176 1.29 -6.39 -8.57
C LEU A 176 0.04 -6.51 -7.68
N THR A 177 -0.86 -5.53 -7.71
CA THR A 177 -2.17 -5.64 -7.04
C THR A 177 -2.98 -6.83 -7.57
N ARG A 178 -3.00 -7.05 -8.89
CA ARG A 178 -3.68 -8.22 -9.48
C ARG A 178 -3.02 -9.54 -9.08
N GLU A 179 -1.69 -9.57 -9.06
CA GLU A 179 -0.97 -10.77 -8.67
C GLU A 179 -1.18 -11.08 -7.18
N ALA A 180 -1.14 -10.07 -6.31
CA ALA A 180 -1.44 -10.21 -4.89
C ALA A 180 -2.87 -10.74 -4.68
N HIS A 181 -3.85 -10.20 -5.41
CA HIS A 181 -5.23 -10.72 -5.38
C HIS A 181 -5.31 -12.19 -5.80
N LYS A 182 -4.63 -12.58 -6.89
CA LYS A 182 -4.60 -13.96 -7.38
C LYS A 182 -3.97 -14.92 -6.36
N LEU A 183 -2.84 -14.54 -5.77
CA LEU A 183 -2.17 -15.33 -4.73
C LEU A 183 -3.06 -15.47 -3.48
N LEU A 184 -3.70 -14.38 -3.03
CA LEU A 184 -4.65 -14.43 -1.92
C LEU A 184 -5.83 -15.36 -2.20
N VAL A 185 -6.40 -15.33 -3.40
CA VAL A 185 -7.46 -16.27 -3.80
C VAL A 185 -6.96 -17.71 -3.70
N ASN A 186 -5.77 -18.01 -4.20
CA ASN A 186 -5.20 -19.36 -4.13
C ASN A 186 -4.98 -19.81 -2.68
N HIS A 187 -4.39 -18.95 -1.84
CA HIS A 187 -4.12 -19.26 -0.42
C HIS A 187 -5.37 -19.32 0.45
N THR A 188 -6.53 -18.90 -0.07
CA THR A 188 -7.81 -18.92 0.64
C THR A 188 -8.86 -19.81 -0.03
N GLU A 189 -8.48 -20.61 -1.04
CA GLU A 189 -9.39 -21.49 -1.77
C GLU A 189 -9.91 -22.64 -0.89
N GLU A 190 -9.10 -23.12 0.04
CA GLU A 190 -9.47 -24.23 0.93
C GLU A 190 -10.42 -23.80 2.06
N GLU A 191 -11.42 -24.63 2.34
CA GLU A 191 -12.35 -24.40 3.46
C GLU A 191 -11.60 -24.39 4.79
N GLY A 192 -11.71 -23.28 5.54
CA GLY A 192 -11.01 -23.09 6.80
C GLY A 192 -9.57 -22.56 6.67
N ALA A 193 -9.18 -22.06 5.48
CA ALA A 193 -7.94 -21.34 5.30
C ALA A 193 -7.79 -20.18 6.30
N ASP A 194 -6.60 -20.03 6.87
CA ASP A 194 -6.30 -18.95 7.80
C ASP A 194 -5.90 -17.69 7.02
N ILE A 195 -6.73 -16.63 7.12
CA ILE A 195 -6.48 -15.36 6.43
C ILE A 195 -5.15 -14.71 6.83
N ASN A 196 -4.68 -14.92 8.06
CA ASN A 196 -3.39 -14.40 8.49
C ASN A 196 -2.25 -15.11 7.73
N GLU A 197 -2.32 -16.44 7.64
CA GLU A 197 -1.35 -17.24 6.87
C GLU A 197 -1.36 -16.85 5.39
N ALA A 198 -2.54 -16.70 4.78
CA ALA A 198 -2.67 -16.28 3.38
C ALA A 198 -2.05 -14.89 3.11
N ILE A 199 -2.28 -13.92 4.00
CA ILE A 199 -1.70 -12.58 3.87
C ILE A 199 -0.17 -12.62 4.01
N VAL A 200 0.36 -13.36 5.00
CA VAL A 200 1.81 -13.45 5.22
C VAL A 200 2.52 -14.15 4.06
N GLN A 201 1.95 -15.23 3.52
CA GLN A 201 2.49 -15.91 2.35
C GLN A 201 2.48 -15.00 1.12
N THR A 202 1.34 -14.37 0.82
CA THR A 202 1.21 -13.43 -0.30
C THR A 202 2.22 -12.28 -0.16
N TYR A 203 2.38 -11.73 1.05
CA TYR A 203 3.35 -10.67 1.33
C TYR A 203 4.78 -11.10 0.97
N LEU A 204 5.20 -12.30 1.40
CA LEU A 204 6.53 -12.84 1.08
C LEU A 204 6.70 -13.07 -0.42
N GLU A 205 5.70 -13.65 -1.10
CA GLU A 205 5.72 -13.92 -2.53
C GLU A 205 5.84 -12.63 -3.35
N ILE A 206 5.03 -11.61 -3.06
CA ILE A 206 5.11 -10.30 -3.73
C ILE A 206 6.48 -9.65 -3.48
N LEU A 207 7.02 -9.75 -2.25
CA LEU A 207 8.34 -9.22 -1.92
C LEU A 207 9.48 -9.89 -2.72
N THR A 208 9.28 -11.11 -3.24
CA THR A 208 10.26 -11.76 -4.14
C THR A 208 10.28 -11.18 -5.55
N MET A 209 9.16 -10.61 -6.02
CA MET A 209 8.96 -10.25 -7.43
C MET A 209 9.71 -8.96 -7.79
N GLU A 210 9.60 -7.93 -6.96
CA GLU A 210 10.31 -6.66 -7.14
C GLU A 210 10.95 -6.18 -5.82
N PRO A 211 12.17 -5.61 -5.85
CA PRO A 211 12.77 -5.03 -4.65
C PRO A 211 12.02 -3.78 -4.17
N ASP A 212 11.40 -3.87 -2.99
CA ASP A 212 10.55 -2.82 -2.39
C ASP A 212 11.18 -1.41 -2.40
N THR A 213 10.51 -0.46 -3.05
CA THR A 213 11.03 0.91 -3.24
C THR A 213 11.06 1.75 -1.95
N PHE A 214 10.27 1.41 -0.94
CA PHE A 214 10.33 2.06 0.37
C PHE A 214 11.64 1.71 1.09
N ILE A 215 12.07 0.45 1.03
CA ILE A 215 13.40 0.04 1.51
C ILE A 215 14.49 0.76 0.72
N GLN A 216 14.37 0.83 -0.61
CA GLN A 216 15.37 1.51 -1.44
C GLN A 216 15.53 2.98 -1.03
N THR A 217 14.42 3.65 -0.77
CA THR A 217 14.36 5.06 -0.37
C THR A 217 14.97 5.30 1.01
N LYS A 218 14.62 4.47 1.99
CA LYS A 218 15.06 4.64 3.40
C LYS A 218 16.47 4.10 3.65
N HIS A 219 16.89 3.10 2.89
CA HIS A 219 18.18 2.43 3.02
C HIS A 219 18.99 2.56 1.72
N ASN A 220 18.82 1.62 0.80
CA ASN A 220 19.45 1.60 -0.53
C ASN A 220 18.96 0.39 -1.36
N ARG A 221 19.22 0.42 -2.67
CA ARG A 221 18.82 -0.65 -3.60
C ARG A 221 19.38 -2.03 -3.25
N ARG A 222 20.62 -2.11 -2.75
CA ARG A 222 21.24 -3.40 -2.39
C ARG A 222 20.48 -4.05 -1.24
N THR A 223 20.14 -3.29 -0.20
CA THR A 223 19.34 -3.78 0.93
C THR A 223 17.97 -4.28 0.48
N ALA A 224 17.29 -3.59 -0.43
CA ALA A 224 16.01 -4.07 -0.97
C ALA A 224 16.16 -5.41 -1.70
N ILE A 225 17.19 -5.57 -2.54
CA ILE A 225 17.47 -6.83 -3.25
C ILE A 225 17.79 -7.97 -2.27
N GLU A 226 18.63 -7.71 -1.27
CA GLU A 226 18.99 -8.69 -0.24
C GLU A 226 17.76 -9.12 0.57
N THR A 227 16.82 -8.21 0.83
CA THR A 227 15.55 -8.52 1.49
C THR A 227 14.66 -9.41 0.61
N SER A 228 14.50 -9.10 -0.68
CA SER A 228 13.74 -9.95 -1.62
C SER A 228 14.34 -11.35 -1.77
N GLN A 229 15.68 -11.47 -1.78
CA GLN A 229 16.36 -12.76 -1.85
C GLN A 229 16.10 -13.63 -0.62
N GLN A 230 16.14 -13.05 0.58
CA GLN A 230 15.80 -13.78 1.81
C GLN A 230 14.31 -14.19 1.85
N ALA A 231 13.42 -13.33 1.34
CA ALA A 231 12.00 -13.71 1.19
C ALA A 231 11.84 -14.92 0.27
N ALA A 232 12.58 -14.97 -0.85
CA ALA A 232 12.56 -16.10 -1.77
C ALA A 232 13.06 -17.40 -1.12
N GLU A 233 14.14 -17.36 -0.33
CA GLU A 233 14.61 -18.53 0.43
C GLU A 233 13.55 -19.07 1.40
N ILE A 234 12.75 -18.19 2.00
CA ILE A 234 11.65 -18.57 2.90
C ILE A 234 10.50 -19.18 2.11
N ILE A 235 10.14 -18.63 0.94
CA ILE A 235 9.12 -19.22 0.07
C ILE A 235 9.52 -20.62 -0.39
N ASP A 236 10.77 -20.81 -0.84
CA ASP A 236 11.30 -22.13 -1.21
C ASP A 236 11.19 -23.13 -0.05
N GLN A 237 11.38 -22.67 1.19
CA GLN A 237 11.23 -23.50 2.38
C GLN A 237 9.75 -23.79 2.69
N ILE A 238 8.84 -22.83 2.55
CA ILE A 238 7.39 -23.02 2.68
C ILE A 238 6.90 -24.08 1.69
N GLU A 239 7.32 -24.01 0.43
CA GLU A 239 6.95 -25.00 -0.60
C GLU A 239 7.43 -26.41 -0.27
N ARG A 240 8.60 -26.54 0.35
CA ARG A 240 9.20 -27.83 0.72
C ARG A 240 8.67 -28.43 2.02
N GLU A 241 8.40 -27.61 3.02
CA GLU A 241 8.22 -28.02 4.42
C GLU A 241 6.85 -27.64 5.00
N GLY A 242 6.11 -26.78 4.30
CA GLY A 242 4.83 -26.21 4.71
C GLY A 242 4.97 -24.99 5.62
N TYR A 243 4.02 -24.05 5.50
CA TYR A 243 4.03 -22.77 6.22
C TYR A 243 4.27 -22.89 7.73
N ARG A 244 3.54 -23.80 8.39
CA ARG A 244 3.64 -24.00 9.85
C ARG A 244 5.04 -24.43 10.29
N SER A 245 5.74 -25.23 9.48
CA SER A 245 7.10 -25.68 9.77
C SER A 245 8.11 -24.54 9.60
N THR A 246 7.86 -23.63 8.65
CA THR A 246 8.74 -22.49 8.31
C THR A 246 8.49 -21.26 9.19
N LEU A 247 7.41 -21.23 9.98
CA LEU A 247 7.07 -20.09 10.85
C LEU A 247 8.23 -19.58 11.74
N PRO A 248 9.10 -20.44 12.33
CA PRO A 248 10.26 -19.97 13.07
C PRO A 248 11.24 -19.14 12.22
N GLU A 249 11.46 -19.52 10.96
CA GLU A 249 12.30 -18.79 10.02
C GLU A 249 11.67 -17.46 9.59
N ILE A 250 10.34 -17.41 9.38
CA ILE A 250 9.63 -16.15 9.11
C ILE A 250 9.80 -15.17 10.29
N LYS A 251 9.65 -15.66 11.53
CA LYS A 251 9.86 -14.84 12.74
C LYS A 251 11.30 -14.33 12.87
N ARG A 252 12.29 -15.17 12.58
CA ARG A 252 13.70 -14.74 12.58
C ARG A 252 13.97 -13.66 11.53
N PHE A 253 13.37 -13.80 10.36
CA PHE A 253 13.50 -12.80 9.31
C PHE A 253 12.84 -11.48 9.71
N ASP A 254 11.66 -11.54 10.32
CA ASP A 254 10.97 -10.39 10.89
C ASP A 254 11.82 -9.66 11.95
N ASP A 255 12.30 -10.38 12.97
CA ASP A 255 13.19 -9.85 14.01
C ASP A 255 14.45 -9.18 13.41
N GLN A 256 15.03 -9.81 12.38
CA GLN A 256 16.18 -9.27 11.68
C GLN A 256 15.85 -7.94 11.01
N LEU A 257 14.75 -7.85 10.27
CA LEU A 257 14.36 -6.63 9.57
C LEU A 257 13.98 -5.52 10.56
N LEU A 258 13.23 -5.83 11.61
CA LEU A 258 12.86 -4.91 12.69
C LEU A 258 14.09 -4.33 13.39
N SER A 259 15.07 -5.16 13.76
CA SER A 259 16.31 -4.71 14.43
C SER A 259 17.13 -3.75 13.57
N LYS A 260 17.05 -3.88 12.24
CA LYS A 260 17.71 -3.01 11.25
C LYS A 260 16.82 -1.85 10.78
N ARG A 261 15.57 -1.76 11.27
CA ARG A 261 14.54 -0.81 10.81
C ARG A 261 14.31 -0.86 9.29
N ILE A 262 14.42 -2.04 8.72
CA ILE A 262 14.09 -2.32 7.31
C ILE A 262 12.62 -2.71 7.27
N ASN A 263 11.80 -1.99 6.52
CA ASN A 263 10.38 -2.24 6.42
C ASN A 263 9.95 -2.19 4.95
N PRO A 264 9.50 -3.32 4.36
CA PRO A 264 8.90 -3.35 3.04
C PRO A 264 7.52 -2.66 3.02
N GLY A 265 7.54 -1.33 2.92
CA GLY A 265 6.35 -0.48 3.01
C GLY A 265 5.50 -0.48 1.74
N SER A 266 6.14 -0.47 0.56
CA SER A 266 5.42 -0.49 -0.72
C SER A 266 4.72 -1.84 -0.92
N THR A 267 5.38 -2.94 -0.54
CA THR A 267 4.78 -4.27 -0.54
C THR A 267 3.55 -4.33 0.35
N ALA A 268 3.60 -3.76 1.57
CA ALA A 268 2.43 -3.69 2.46
C ALA A 268 1.24 -2.95 1.81
N ASP A 269 1.49 -1.82 1.15
CA ASP A 269 0.46 -1.06 0.43
C ASP A 269 -0.18 -1.89 -0.71
N ILE A 270 0.62 -2.67 -1.45
CA ILE A 270 0.14 -3.58 -2.51
C ILE A 270 -0.71 -4.72 -1.92
N ILE A 271 -0.28 -5.29 -0.80
CA ILE A 271 -1.04 -6.34 -0.12
C ILE A 271 -2.40 -5.82 0.33
N ILE A 272 -2.49 -4.59 0.85
CA ILE A 272 -3.77 -3.94 1.15
C ILE A 272 -4.67 -3.89 -0.11
N ALA A 273 -4.11 -3.50 -1.26
CA ALA A 273 -4.87 -3.46 -2.51
C ALA A 273 -5.34 -4.86 -2.98
N GLY A 274 -4.49 -5.89 -2.82
CA GLY A 274 -4.86 -7.28 -3.10
C GLY A 274 -5.99 -7.80 -2.20
N ILE A 275 -5.90 -7.54 -0.88
CA ILE A 275 -6.94 -7.91 0.09
C ILE A 275 -8.24 -7.18 -0.22
N PHE A 276 -8.17 -5.91 -0.63
CA PHE A 276 -9.35 -5.15 -1.04
C PHE A 276 -10.10 -5.83 -2.20
N LEU A 277 -9.37 -6.25 -3.25
CA LEU A 277 -9.97 -6.99 -4.36
C LEU A 277 -10.56 -8.35 -3.91
N LEU A 278 -9.85 -9.08 -3.04
CA LEU A 278 -10.34 -10.34 -2.47
C LEU A 278 -11.69 -10.15 -1.75
N LEU A 279 -11.79 -9.11 -0.92
CA LEU A 279 -13.01 -8.80 -0.16
C LEU A 279 -14.16 -8.35 -1.07
N LEU A 280 -13.87 -7.58 -2.13
CA LEU A 280 -14.84 -7.23 -3.17
C LEU A 280 -15.32 -8.46 -3.95
N GLY A 281 -14.44 -9.45 -4.16
CA GLY A 281 -14.76 -10.76 -4.74
C GLY A 281 -15.67 -11.63 -3.87
N GLY A 282 -15.99 -11.18 -2.65
CA GLY A 282 -16.95 -11.84 -1.76
C GLY A 282 -16.33 -12.76 -0.72
N TYR A 283 -15.00 -12.80 -0.59
CA TYR A 283 -14.33 -13.61 0.42
C TYR A 283 -14.73 -13.19 1.84
N ARG A 284 -15.12 -14.15 2.67
CA ARG A 284 -15.45 -13.98 4.09
C ARG A 284 -14.87 -15.17 4.85
N TYR A 285 -14.35 -14.93 6.06
CA TYR A 285 -13.68 -15.90 6.93
C TYR A 285 -14.33 -15.91 8.32
#